data_AF-A0A378QUN7-F1
#
_entry.id   AF-A0A378QUN7-F1
#
_cell.length_a   1.000
_cell.length_b   1.000
_cell.length_c   1.000
_cell.angle_alpha   90.00
_cell.angle_beta   90.00
_cell.angle_gamma   90.00
#
_symmetry.space_group_name_H-M   'P 1'
#
loop_
_entity.id
_entity.type
_entity.pdbx_description
1 polymer ?
#
loop_
_entity_poly.entity_id
_entity_poly.type
_entity_poly.pdbx_seq_one_letter_code
_entity_poly.pdbx_strand_id
1 'polypeptide(L)'
;MTQDNKHDNGANLIIDALLARMSELDRFSDDERVIAGRELLPLDVVVNDTGGFGFVIEAAEYGYDDNGNKRWSVDFAGGVLMLVYSGKNEAVRTIYETEEAAARAYLAKHLGDKKWF
;
A
#
# COMPACT_ATOMS: atom_id res chain seq x y z
N MET A 1 -36.80 -0.02 -0.23
CA MET A 1 -35.45 0.58 -0.28
C MET A 1 -34.77 0.24 1.04
N THR A 2 -34.02 -0.85 1.08
CA THR A 2 -33.22 -1.21 2.25
C THR A 2 -31.97 -0.34 2.18
N GLN A 3 -31.86 0.64 3.07
CA GLN A 3 -30.59 1.28 3.36
C GLN A 3 -29.71 0.19 3.98
N ASP A 4 -28.76 -0.34 3.20
CA ASP A 4 -27.63 -1.06 3.75
C ASP A 4 -26.89 -0.09 4.65
N ASN A 5 -27.20 -0.16 5.95
CA ASN A 5 -26.47 0.51 7.00
C ASN A 5 -25.12 -0.23 7.10
N LYS A 6 -24.23 0.05 6.14
CA LYS A 6 -22.86 -0.42 6.13
C LYS A 6 -22.20 0.25 7.33
N HIS A 7 -22.25 -0.42 8.48
CA HIS A 7 -21.60 0.03 9.70
C HIS A 7 -20.14 0.35 9.34
N ASP A 8 -19.74 1.61 9.48
CA ASP A 8 -18.35 2.00 9.35
C ASP A 8 -17.56 1.22 10.39
N ASN A 9 -16.80 0.24 9.91
CA ASN A 9 -15.96 -0.65 10.71
C ASN A 9 -14.68 0.05 11.18
N GLY A 10 -14.60 1.38 11.07
CA GLY A 10 -13.42 2.17 11.35
C GLY A 10 -12.40 2.19 10.21
N ALA A 11 -12.65 1.48 9.10
CA ALA A 11 -11.71 1.44 7.98
C ALA A 11 -11.50 2.83 7.37
N ASN A 12 -12.55 3.66 7.29
CA ASN A 12 -12.40 5.02 6.76
C ASN A 12 -11.45 5.86 7.63
N LEU A 13 -11.57 5.77 8.96
CA LEU A 13 -10.68 6.49 9.88
C LEU A 13 -9.23 6.03 9.75
N ILE A 14 -9.01 4.73 9.57
CA ILE A 14 -7.66 4.17 9.34
C ILE A 14 -7.10 4.69 8.01
N ILE A 15 -7.89 4.63 6.94
CA ILE A 15 -7.47 5.10 5.61
C ILE A 15 -7.14 6.60 5.65
N ASP A 16 -8.00 7.42 6.26
CA ASP A 16 -7.78 8.86 6.39
C ASP A 16 -6.51 9.14 7.22
N ALA A 17 -6.23 8.36 8.27
CA ALA A 17 -4.99 8.47 9.04
C ALA A 17 -3.73 8.07 8.25
N LEU A 18 -3.81 7.05 7.40
CA LEU A 18 -2.71 6.65 6.52
C LEU A 18 -2.37 7.77 5.53
N LEU A 19 -3.38 8.37 4.90
CA LEU A 19 -3.21 9.45 3.92
C LEU A 19 -2.71 10.74 4.58
N ALA A 20 -3.23 11.09 5.76
CA ALA A 20 -2.71 12.20 6.55
C ALA A 20 -1.22 12.00 6.89
N ARG A 21 -0.83 10.79 7.33
CA ARG A 21 0.58 10.46 7.59
C ARG A 21 1.45 10.58 6.33
N MET A 22 0.95 10.16 5.16
CA MET A 22 1.69 10.30 3.90
C MET A 22 2.00 11.77 3.60
N SER A 23 1.05 12.67 3.86
CA SER A 23 1.24 14.12 3.74
C SER A 23 2.23 14.67 4.77
N GLU A 24 2.05 14.34 6.05
CA GLU A 24 2.91 14.84 7.14
C GLU A 24 4.38 14.45 7.00
N LEU A 25 4.64 13.29 6.40
CA LEU A 25 5.99 12.73 6.23
C LEU A 25 6.55 12.93 4.82
N ASP A 26 5.85 13.63 3.94
CA ASP A 26 6.26 13.86 2.55
C ASP A 26 6.59 12.53 1.83
N ARG A 27 5.67 11.57 1.92
CA ARG A 27 5.82 10.20 1.42
C ARG A 27 5.11 9.93 0.11
N PHE A 28 4.36 10.90 -0.41
CA PHE A 28 3.82 10.81 -1.75
C PHE A 28 4.97 10.66 -2.76
N SER A 29 4.72 9.90 -3.83
CA SER A 29 5.73 9.77 -4.88
C SER A 29 5.81 11.09 -5.64
N ASP A 30 7.01 11.58 -5.92
CA ASP A 30 7.23 12.71 -6.82
C ASP A 30 7.62 12.26 -8.23
N ASP A 31 8.04 11.00 -8.38
CA ASP A 31 8.55 10.42 -9.62
C ASP A 31 7.87 9.08 -9.95
N GLU A 32 7.85 8.68 -11.23
CA GLU A 32 7.49 7.33 -11.69
C GLU A 32 8.62 6.31 -11.40
N ARG A 33 9.11 6.26 -10.16
CA ARG A 33 10.16 5.32 -9.78
C ARG A 33 9.57 4.08 -9.14
N VAL A 34 9.72 2.94 -9.81
CA VAL A 34 9.42 1.63 -9.25
C VAL A 34 10.31 1.39 -8.04
N ILE A 35 9.69 1.12 -6.89
CA ILE A 35 10.39 0.83 -5.64
C ILE A 35 10.64 -0.68 -5.56
N ALA A 36 11.91 -1.09 -5.54
CA ALA A 36 12.33 -2.49 -5.52
C ALA A 36 13.14 -2.87 -4.27
N GLY A 37 13.17 -2.00 -3.25
CA GLY A 37 13.98 -2.19 -2.04
C GLY A 37 13.43 -1.47 -0.80
N ARG A 38 14.32 -0.96 0.05
CA ARG A 38 14.00 -0.32 1.34
C ARG A 38 13.27 1.03 1.22
N GLU A 39 12.90 1.46 0.03
CA GLU A 39 12.28 2.77 -0.16
C GLU A 39 10.80 2.76 0.26
N LEU A 40 10.18 1.58 0.46
CA LEU A 40 8.88 1.40 1.12
C LEU A 40 9.05 1.27 2.63
N LEU A 41 8.24 2.03 3.37
CA LEU A 41 8.14 2.00 4.81
C LEU A 41 6.77 1.45 5.23
N PRO A 42 6.67 0.83 6.43
CA PRO A 42 5.39 0.48 7.00
C PRO A 42 4.42 1.66 6.96
N LEU A 43 3.16 1.35 6.62
CA LEU A 43 2.03 2.27 6.48
C LEU A 43 2.07 3.19 5.26
N ASP A 44 3.03 3.05 4.35
CA ASP A 44 2.96 3.77 3.09
C ASP A 44 1.80 3.24 2.24
N VAL A 45 1.05 4.16 1.63
CA VAL A 45 0.00 3.82 0.66
C VAL A 45 0.62 3.70 -0.72
N VAL A 46 0.33 2.60 -1.40
CA VAL A 46 0.97 2.20 -2.65
C VAL A 46 -0.03 1.85 -3.74
N VAL A 47 0.45 1.90 -4.97
CA VAL A 47 -0.26 1.45 -6.17
C VAL A 47 0.65 0.54 -7.00
N ASN A 48 0.09 -0.54 -7.56
CA ASN A 48 0.78 -1.41 -8.51
C ASN A 48 0.54 -0.96 -9.97
N ASP A 49 1.27 -1.57 -10.90
CA ASP A 49 1.17 -1.30 -12.34
C ASP A 49 -0.23 -1.58 -12.95
N THR A 50 -1.05 -2.39 -12.30
CA THR A 50 -2.45 -2.64 -12.69
C THR A 50 -3.46 -1.65 -12.11
N GLY A 51 -3.03 -0.69 -11.28
CA GLY A 51 -3.89 0.29 -10.61
C GLY A 51 -4.57 -0.23 -9.33
N GLY A 52 -4.11 -1.35 -8.78
CA GLY A 52 -4.52 -1.86 -7.48
C GLY A 52 -3.86 -1.06 -6.35
N PHE A 53 -4.65 -0.63 -5.37
CA PHE A 53 -4.17 0.12 -4.21
C PHE A 53 -4.04 -0.77 -2.96
N GLY A 54 -3.06 -0.44 -2.14
CA GLY A 54 -2.75 -1.13 -0.89
C GLY A 54 -1.95 -0.24 0.06
N PHE A 55 -1.57 -0.80 1.19
CA PHE A 55 -0.59 -0.18 2.07
C PHE A 55 0.39 -1.21 2.61
N VAL A 56 1.59 -0.76 2.95
CA VAL A 56 2.66 -1.61 3.49
C VAL A 56 2.34 -1.99 4.93
N ILE A 57 2.34 -3.29 5.24
CA ILE A 57 2.26 -3.81 6.61
C ILE A 57 3.66 -3.87 7.20
N GLU A 58 4.57 -4.53 6.49
CA GLU A 58 5.94 -4.80 6.94
C GLU A 58 6.88 -4.77 5.75
N ALA A 59 8.12 -4.29 5.99
CA ALA A 59 9.22 -4.41 5.06
C ALA A 59 10.44 -4.95 5.81
N ALA A 60 10.90 -6.15 5.45
CA ALA A 60 11.94 -6.88 6.16
C ALA A 60 13.06 -7.34 5.23
N GLU A 61 14.30 -7.31 5.73
CA GLU A 61 15.46 -7.88 5.04
C GLU A 61 15.40 -9.42 5.18
N TYR A 62 15.56 -10.14 4.06
CA TYR A 62 15.53 -11.61 4.09
C TYR A 62 16.79 -12.28 3.52
N GLY A 63 17.80 -11.50 3.13
CA GLY A 63 19.09 -12.04 2.71
C GLY A 63 19.82 -11.14 1.72
N TYR A 64 20.67 -11.77 0.92
CA TYR A 64 21.52 -11.12 -0.07
C TYR A 64 21.36 -11.79 -1.44
N ASP A 65 21.56 -11.04 -2.53
CA ASP A 65 21.69 -11.60 -3.88
C ASP A 65 23.11 -12.13 -4.14
N ASP A 66 23.32 -12.76 -5.30
CA ASP A 66 24.61 -13.34 -5.70
C ASP A 66 25.74 -12.30 -5.84
N ASN A 67 25.38 -11.01 -5.91
CA ASN A 67 26.30 -9.89 -5.97
C ASN A 67 26.53 -9.27 -4.57
N GLY A 68 25.93 -9.82 -3.52
CA GLY A 68 26.03 -9.33 -2.14
C GLY A 68 25.15 -8.11 -1.82
N ASN A 69 24.16 -7.78 -2.66
CA ASN A 69 23.19 -6.73 -2.36
C ASN A 69 22.08 -7.26 -1.46
N LYS A 70 21.62 -6.44 -0.51
CA LYS A 70 20.51 -6.79 0.37
C LYS A 70 19.21 -7.01 -0.40
N ARG A 71 18.45 -8.03 0.01
CA ARG A 71 17.11 -8.33 -0.49
C ARG A 71 16.05 -8.01 0.56
N TRP A 72 14.94 -7.45 0.09
CA TRP A 72 13.82 -7.00 0.92
C TRP A 72 12.53 -7.71 0.51
N SER A 73 11.76 -8.14 1.50
CA SER A 73 10.40 -8.63 1.36
C SER A 73 9.48 -7.57 1.93
N VAL A 74 8.36 -7.33 1.27
CA VAL A 74 7.38 -6.34 1.69
C VAL A 74 6.01 -6.99 1.66
N ASP A 75 5.32 -6.93 2.79
CA ASP A 75 3.96 -7.40 2.96
C ASP A 75 2.98 -6.24 2.82
N PHE A 76 1.87 -6.50 2.15
CA PHE A 76 0.86 -5.49 1.84
C PHE A 76 -0.53 -5.92 2.35
N ALA A 77 -1.34 -4.92 2.70
CA ALA A 77 -2.77 -5.06 2.88
C ALA A 77 -3.52 -4.31 1.76
N GLY A 78 -4.67 -4.84 1.36
CA GLY A 78 -5.50 -4.25 0.30
C GLY A 78 -5.57 -5.12 -0.95
N GLY A 79 -5.70 -4.48 -2.12
CA GLY A 79 -5.73 -5.16 -3.40
C GLY A 79 -4.36 -5.32 -4.05
N VAL A 80 -3.31 -4.80 -3.43
CA VAL A 80 -1.92 -5.06 -3.81
C VAL A 80 -1.51 -6.43 -3.26
N LEU A 81 -1.15 -7.34 -4.15
CA LEU A 81 -0.57 -8.64 -3.83
C LEU A 81 0.85 -8.63 -4.38
N MET A 82 1.86 -8.42 -3.54
CA MET A 82 3.22 -8.69 -3.96
C MET A 82 3.89 -9.64 -2.98
N LEU A 83 4.28 -10.80 -3.50
CA LEU A 83 5.36 -11.60 -2.96
C LEU A 83 6.60 -11.24 -3.78
N VAL A 84 7.55 -10.51 -3.17
CA VAL A 84 8.85 -10.27 -3.80
C VAL A 84 9.61 -11.60 -3.82
N TYR A 85 9.42 -12.39 -4.88
CA TYR A 85 10.23 -13.58 -5.16
C TYR A 85 10.91 -13.40 -6.52
N SER A 86 12.22 -13.18 -6.46
CA SER A 86 13.22 -13.15 -7.55
C SER A 86 12.69 -13.37 -8.99
N GLY A 87 12.01 -12.39 -9.58
CA GLY A 87 11.82 -12.32 -11.04
C GLY A 87 10.38 -12.25 -11.58
N LYS A 88 9.35 -12.13 -10.73
CA LYS A 88 7.99 -11.75 -11.15
C LYS A 88 7.42 -10.65 -10.28
N ASN A 89 8.17 -9.56 -10.14
CA ASN A 89 7.79 -8.43 -9.32
C ASN A 89 6.67 -7.65 -10.03
N GLU A 90 5.51 -7.48 -9.40
CA GLU A 90 4.64 -6.35 -9.74
C GLU A 90 5.41 -5.09 -9.35
N ALA A 91 5.53 -4.12 -10.24
CA ALA A 91 6.14 -2.85 -9.89
C ALA A 91 5.17 -2.09 -8.96
N VAL A 92 5.63 -1.69 -7.77
CA VAL A 92 4.88 -0.78 -6.89
C VAL A 92 5.61 0.53 -6.69
N ARG A 93 4.84 1.56 -6.41
CA ARG A 93 5.32 2.87 -5.95
C ARG A 93 4.37 3.40 -4.87
N THR A 94 4.83 4.39 -4.11
CA THR A 94 3.90 5.20 -3.32
C THR A 94 2.94 5.95 -4.26
N ILE A 95 1.76 6.29 -3.75
CA ILE A 95 0.77 7.03 -4.54
C ILE A 95 1.21 8.48 -4.77
N TYR A 96 0.73 9.08 -5.87
CA TYR A 96 0.74 10.53 -6.03
C TYR A 96 -0.31 11.18 -5.12
N GLU A 97 -0.10 12.44 -4.74
CA GLU A 97 -1.13 13.21 -4.02
C GLU A 97 -2.44 13.28 -4.82
N THR A 98 -2.35 13.37 -6.16
CA THR A 98 -3.51 13.37 -7.06
C THR A 98 -4.28 12.04 -7.09
N GLU A 99 -3.69 10.95 -6.59
CA GLU A 99 -4.31 9.62 -6.52
C GLU A 99 -5.00 9.35 -5.18
N GLU A 100 -4.89 10.25 -4.21
CA GLU A 100 -5.41 10.08 -2.85
C GLU A 100 -6.89 9.67 -2.83
N ALA A 101 -7.73 10.39 -3.58
CA ALA A 101 -9.16 10.11 -3.64
C ALA A 101 -9.47 8.72 -4.21
N ALA A 102 -8.69 8.28 -5.21
CA ALA A 102 -8.83 6.97 -5.82
C ALA A 102 -8.37 5.86 -4.86
N ALA A 103 -7.22 6.05 -4.21
CA ALA A 103 -6.70 5.15 -3.19
C ALA A 103 -7.70 4.97 -2.05
N ARG A 104 -8.26 6.08 -1.54
CA ARG A 104 -9.28 6.07 -0.48
C ARG A 104 -10.50 5.25 -0.87
N ALA A 105 -11.08 5.52 -2.04
CA ALA A 105 -12.27 4.81 -2.52
C ALA A 105 -11.99 3.31 -2.71
N TYR A 106 -10.82 2.97 -3.25
CA TYR A 106 -10.40 1.59 -3.45
C TYR A 106 -10.23 0.86 -2.10
N LEU A 107 -9.48 1.43 -1.17
CA LEU A 107 -9.23 0.81 0.14
C LEU A 107 -10.52 0.69 0.95
N ALA A 108 -11.40 1.69 0.92
CA ALA A 108 -12.70 1.62 1.59
C ALA A 108 -13.57 0.48 1.02
N LYS A 109 -13.52 0.25 -0.29
CA LYS A 109 -14.21 -0.89 -0.92
C LYS A 109 -13.62 -2.25 -0.49
N HIS A 110 -12.30 -2.38 -0.38
CA HIS A 110 -11.64 -3.67 -0.13
C HIS A 110 -11.45 -3.99 1.37
N LEU A 111 -11.48 -2.97 2.23
CA LEU A 111 -11.31 -3.09 3.69
C LEU A 111 -12.60 -2.80 4.46
N GLY A 112 -13.55 -2.06 3.88
CA GLY A 112 -14.79 -1.64 4.53
C GLY A 112 -15.81 -2.75 4.80
N ASP A 113 -15.62 -3.94 4.21
CA ASP A 113 -16.41 -5.15 4.51
C ASP A 113 -15.70 -6.10 5.49
N LYS A 114 -14.42 -5.88 5.78
CA LYS A 114 -13.67 -6.73 6.70
C LYS A 114 -13.93 -6.26 8.12
N LYS A 115 -14.36 -7.14 9.03
CA LYS A 115 -14.40 -6.76 10.46
C LYS A 115 -12.96 -6.60 10.96
N TRP A 116 -12.62 -5.39 11.39
CA TRP A 116 -11.39 -5.12 12.11
C TRP A 116 -11.80 -5.11 13.58
N PHE A 117 -11.37 -6.14 14.31
CA PHE A 117 -11.77 -6.54 15.67
C PHE A 117 -13.09 -7.31 15.78
#